data_AF-A0A965X5M0-F1
#
_entry.id   AF-A0A965X5M0-F1
#
_cell.length_a   1.000
_cell.length_b   1.000
_cell.length_c   1.000
_cell.angle_alpha   90.00
_cell.angle_beta   90.00
_cell.angle_gamma   90.00
#
_symmetry.space_group_name_H-M   'P 1'
#
loop_
_entity.id
_entity.type
_entity.pdbx_description
1 polymer ?
#
loop_
_entity_poly.entity_id
_entity_poly.type
_entity_poly.pdbx_seq_one_letter_code
_entity_poly.pdbx_strand_id
1 'polypeptide(L)'
;EALFTHNPLFTPLQGSVSGGAYAYIPLAYEKSLTIALRMPNYTPNGARPYFQINSERYPADTTVHAWPKIADASTSNALIACNTAWRATRSNQLCRVEAQAAPWQKQTFLPQQGTTVFSTETAGTITSFRFRPDFSRLNALTRSLMLRYLVLEMYWDGQTRPSVCVPLGDFFCNGLHPREFANMAFAFLNNTYVCALPMPFRKSARIVIRNDGPFPVESEVSTACQSGPIGDALYLHCAFNAEVSAGRPFRIMQTTGRGKYIGCYLMAFGMDGGWNILEGDERFYRDGSTTPSHHGTGLEDYFNGGWYYYGLFELPLHGLLEKAAMRTAQYRFHLTDAVTFQREVRMELEFGDGNTAGGYLSAAAY
;
A
#
# COMPACT_ATOMS: atom_id res chain seq x y z
N GLU A 1 -3.74 29.91 6.71
CA GLU A 1 -3.88 30.04 5.24
C GLU A 1 -2.84 29.25 4.42
N ALA A 2 -1.66 28.89 4.95
CA ALA A 2 -0.53 28.46 4.13
C ALA A 2 -0.28 26.93 3.95
N LEU A 3 -0.99 26.03 4.64
CA LEU A 3 -0.69 24.59 4.55
C LEU A 3 -1.11 23.96 3.21
N PHE A 4 -2.12 24.51 2.54
CA PHE A 4 -2.67 23.95 1.29
C PHE A 4 -2.31 24.76 0.04
N THR A 5 -1.50 25.82 0.17
CA THR A 5 -0.92 26.50 -0.99
C THR A 5 0.24 25.64 -1.49
N HIS A 6 0.14 25.16 -2.74
CA HIS A 6 1.17 24.33 -3.36
C HIS A 6 2.56 24.97 -3.17
N ASN A 7 3.38 24.33 -2.35
CA ASN A 7 4.76 24.72 -2.13
C ASN A 7 5.66 23.56 -2.59
N PRO A 8 6.33 23.69 -3.75
CA PRO A 8 7.14 22.62 -4.32
C PRO A 8 8.35 22.25 -3.42
N LEU A 9 8.70 23.09 -2.45
CA LEU A 9 9.73 22.76 -1.46
C LEU A 9 9.30 21.59 -0.57
N PHE A 10 8.00 21.36 -0.36
CA PHE A 10 7.47 20.30 0.51
C PHE A 10 6.99 19.06 -0.24
N THR A 11 7.24 18.95 -1.55
CA THR A 11 7.07 17.66 -2.25
C THR A 11 8.18 16.70 -1.83
N PRO A 12 7.90 15.46 -1.40
CA PRO A 12 6.62 14.73 -1.58
C PRO A 12 5.70 14.64 -0.35
N LEU A 13 5.86 15.49 0.68
CA LEU A 13 4.93 15.54 1.81
C LEU A 13 3.58 16.16 1.43
N GLN A 14 3.58 17.10 0.50
CA GLN A 14 2.38 17.68 -0.10
C GLN A 14 2.62 18.04 -1.57
N GLY A 15 1.55 18.11 -2.35
CA GLY A 15 1.63 18.53 -3.74
C GLY A 15 0.37 18.21 -4.53
N SER A 16 0.49 18.33 -5.85
CA SER A 16 -0.52 17.90 -6.80
C SER A 16 0.10 17.02 -7.85
N VAL A 17 -0.56 15.92 -8.18
CA VAL A 17 -0.09 14.95 -9.17
C VAL A 17 -1.27 14.24 -9.80
N SER A 18 -1.21 14.02 -11.11
CA SER A 18 -2.20 13.24 -11.86
C SER A 18 -3.66 13.60 -11.55
N GLY A 19 -3.96 14.90 -11.53
CA GLY A 19 -5.30 15.43 -11.26
C GLY A 19 -5.68 15.57 -9.79
N GLY A 20 -4.95 14.94 -8.88
CA GLY A 20 -5.18 14.99 -7.43
C GLY A 20 -4.28 15.98 -6.69
N ALA A 21 -4.71 16.39 -5.50
CA ALA A 21 -3.90 17.12 -4.54
C ALA A 21 -3.86 16.36 -3.20
N TYR A 22 -2.71 16.35 -2.54
CA TYR A 22 -2.50 15.60 -1.30
C TYR A 22 -1.65 16.38 -0.30
N ALA A 23 -1.82 16.06 0.98
CA ALA A 23 -0.99 16.54 2.08
C ALA A 23 -0.91 15.48 3.19
N TYR A 24 0.30 15.03 3.50
CA TYR A 24 0.60 14.09 4.59
C TYR A 24 1.03 14.79 5.88
N ILE A 25 1.01 16.13 5.90
CA ILE A 25 1.35 16.91 7.09
C ILE A 25 0.23 16.72 8.12
N PRO A 26 0.51 16.15 9.30
CA PRO A 26 -0.53 15.86 10.29
C PRO A 26 -1.06 17.15 10.91
N LEU A 27 -2.38 17.30 10.96
CA LEU A 27 -3.05 18.42 11.61
C LEU A 27 -3.56 17.99 13.00
N ALA A 28 -2.63 17.78 13.93
CA ALA A 28 -2.96 17.35 15.28
C ALA A 28 -3.72 18.45 16.05
N TYR A 29 -4.71 18.05 16.86
CA TYR A 29 -5.51 18.93 17.70
C TYR A 29 -5.96 18.20 18.98
N GLU A 30 -6.17 18.95 20.06
CA GLU A 30 -6.59 18.39 21.36
C GLU A 30 -8.12 18.40 21.54
N LYS A 31 -8.79 19.50 21.20
CA LYS A 31 -10.23 19.69 21.44
C LYS A 31 -11.08 19.59 20.18
N SER A 32 -10.73 20.37 19.17
CA SER A 32 -11.46 20.42 17.89
C SER A 32 -10.58 21.02 16.79
N LEU A 33 -10.80 20.58 15.55
CA LEU A 33 -10.26 21.18 14.34
C LEU A 33 -11.42 21.51 13.39
N THR A 34 -11.45 22.74 12.89
CA THR A 34 -12.39 23.16 11.84
C THR A 34 -11.61 23.42 10.56
N ILE A 35 -11.98 22.75 9.49
CA ILE A 35 -11.45 23.00 8.14
C ILE A 35 -12.55 23.72 7.36
N ALA A 36 -12.26 24.96 6.93
CA ALA A 36 -13.18 25.78 6.17
C ALA A 36 -12.66 25.98 4.74
N LEU A 37 -13.53 25.74 3.76
CA LEU A 37 -13.25 25.93 2.35
C LEU A 37 -13.96 27.20 1.87
N ARG A 38 -13.21 28.16 1.31
CA ARG A 38 -13.77 29.34 0.65
C ARG A 38 -13.76 29.11 -0.86
N MET A 39 -14.95 29.10 -1.47
CA MET A 39 -15.12 28.97 -2.92
C MET A 39 -15.55 30.31 -3.52
N PRO A 40 -14.62 31.19 -3.91
CA PRO A 40 -14.96 32.53 -4.37
C PRO A 40 -15.81 32.57 -5.65
N ASN A 41 -15.80 31.49 -6.45
CA ASN A 41 -16.52 31.38 -7.72
C ASN A 41 -17.56 30.23 -7.72
N TYR A 42 -18.17 29.93 -6.57
CA TYR A 42 -19.18 28.87 -6.49
C TYR A 42 -20.39 29.19 -7.39
N THR A 43 -20.76 28.22 -8.22
CA THR A 43 -22.03 28.22 -8.95
C THR A 43 -22.81 26.95 -8.61
N PRO A 44 -24.16 27.00 -8.48
CA PRO A 44 -24.95 25.83 -8.09
C PRO A 44 -24.76 24.58 -8.98
N ASN A 45 -24.45 24.81 -10.26
CA ASN A 45 -24.23 23.77 -11.28
C ASN A 45 -22.75 23.64 -11.69
N GLY A 46 -21.83 24.30 -10.98
CA GLY A 46 -20.40 24.21 -11.24
C GLY A 46 -19.76 22.97 -10.62
N ALA A 47 -18.52 22.68 -11.01
CA ALA A 47 -17.73 21.64 -10.38
C ALA A 47 -17.60 21.89 -8.87
N ARG A 48 -17.96 20.89 -8.07
CA ARG A 48 -17.77 20.90 -6.62
C ARG A 48 -16.37 20.39 -6.30
N PRO A 49 -15.71 20.92 -5.26
CA PRO A 49 -14.47 20.32 -4.80
C PRO A 49 -14.79 19.02 -4.08
N TYR A 50 -14.14 17.95 -4.51
CA TYR A 50 -14.03 16.71 -3.77
C TYR A 50 -12.83 16.81 -2.83
N PHE A 51 -13.00 16.34 -1.60
CA PHE A 51 -11.92 16.29 -0.62
C PHE A 51 -12.13 15.09 0.28
N GLN A 52 -11.01 14.46 0.64
CA GLN A 52 -10.98 13.37 1.60
C GLN A 52 -10.15 13.83 2.81
N ILE A 53 -10.66 13.58 4.01
CA ILE A 53 -9.96 13.88 5.26
C ILE A 53 -9.84 12.59 6.04
N ASN A 54 -8.63 12.04 6.07
CA ASN A 54 -8.32 10.94 6.96
C ASN A 54 -8.10 11.49 8.37
N SER A 55 -8.79 10.90 9.34
CA SER A 55 -8.61 11.26 10.75
C SER A 55 -8.52 10.02 11.61
N GLU A 56 -7.68 10.11 12.64
CA GLU A 56 -7.48 9.06 13.61
C GLU A 56 -7.58 9.65 15.02
N ARG A 57 -8.29 8.95 15.90
CA ARG A 57 -8.44 9.36 17.29
C ARG A 57 -7.37 8.69 18.13
N TYR A 58 -6.56 9.49 18.81
CA TYR A 58 -5.61 8.97 19.78
C TYR A 58 -6.31 8.45 21.05
N PRO A 59 -5.70 7.49 21.77
CA PRO A 59 -6.10 7.13 23.12
C PRO A 59 -6.24 8.36 24.02
N ALA A 60 -7.16 8.32 24.98
CA ALA A 60 -7.52 9.47 25.81
C ALA A 60 -6.36 10.03 26.67
N ASP A 61 -5.35 9.22 26.93
CA ASP A 61 -4.13 9.53 27.68
C ASP A 61 -2.97 10.01 26.79
N THR A 62 -3.18 10.13 25.48
CA THR A 62 -2.15 10.63 24.56
C THR A 62 -2.03 12.15 24.65
N THR A 63 -0.86 12.64 25.04
CA THR A 63 -0.52 14.07 24.93
C THR A 63 -0.43 14.46 23.46
N VAL A 64 -1.32 15.34 23.01
CA VAL A 64 -1.33 15.86 21.64
C VAL A 64 -0.86 17.30 21.62
N HIS A 65 0.19 17.59 20.86
CA HIS A 65 0.61 18.96 20.58
C HIS A 65 -0.14 19.48 19.36
N ALA A 66 -0.93 20.55 19.53
CA ALA A 66 -1.69 21.13 18.45
C ALA A 66 -0.76 21.66 17.34
N TRP A 67 -1.14 21.43 16.09
CA TRP A 67 -0.39 21.94 14.94
C TRP A 67 -0.33 23.48 14.99
N PRO A 68 0.87 24.09 14.86
CA PRO A 68 1.02 25.52 15.05
C PRO A 68 0.35 26.31 13.90
N LYS A 69 -0.29 27.44 14.23
CA LYS A 69 -0.86 28.35 13.22
C LYS A 69 0.20 28.99 12.32
N ILE A 70 1.40 29.20 12.87
CA ILE A 70 2.60 29.70 12.18
C ILE A 70 3.72 28.72 12.53
N ALA A 71 4.33 28.09 11.54
CA ALA A 71 5.45 27.19 11.76
C ALA A 71 6.63 27.99 12.34
N ASP A 72 7.12 27.57 13.51
CA ASP A 72 8.37 28.07 14.06
C ASP A 72 9.58 27.41 13.38
N ALA A 73 10.79 27.79 13.79
CA ALA A 73 12.01 27.22 13.23
C ALA A 73 12.11 25.70 13.46
N SER A 74 11.64 25.20 14.61
CA SER A 74 11.67 23.77 14.93
C SER A 74 10.74 22.96 14.02
N THR A 75 9.49 23.40 13.87
CA THR A 75 8.50 22.81 12.95
C THR A 75 9.00 22.84 11.51
N SER A 76 9.57 23.97 11.08
CA SER A 76 10.11 24.12 9.73
C SER A 76 11.28 23.16 9.48
N ASN A 77 12.21 23.04 10.45
CA ASN A 77 13.34 22.11 10.36
C ASN A 77 12.88 20.65 10.34
N ALA A 78 11.88 20.29 11.15
CA ALA A 78 11.30 18.95 11.16
C ALA A 78 10.66 18.61 9.79
N LEU A 79 9.90 19.54 9.21
CA LEU A 79 9.31 19.37 7.88
C LEU A 79 10.39 19.22 6.79
N ILE A 80 11.45 20.02 6.85
CA ILE A 80 12.60 19.91 5.93
C ILE A 80 13.27 18.54 6.07
N ALA A 81 13.49 18.06 7.30
CA ALA A 81 14.08 16.75 7.56
C ALA A 81 13.20 15.61 7.03
N CYS A 82 11.89 15.62 7.31
CA CYS A 82 10.94 14.65 6.78
C CYS A 82 10.92 14.67 5.25
N ASN A 83 10.85 15.85 4.65
CA ASN A 83 10.83 16.02 3.20
C ASN A 83 12.11 15.49 2.55
N THR A 84 13.26 15.76 3.16
CA THR A 84 14.56 15.25 2.71
C THR A 84 14.60 13.72 2.78
N ALA A 85 14.14 13.13 3.88
CA ALA A 85 14.06 11.68 4.03
C ALA A 85 13.13 11.03 2.98
N TRP A 86 11.99 11.65 2.69
CA TRP A 86 11.04 11.14 1.70
C TRP A 86 11.52 11.31 0.25
N ARG A 87 12.20 12.42 -0.09
CA ARG A 87 12.83 12.60 -1.41
C ARG A 87 13.89 11.54 -1.67
N ALA A 88 14.61 11.15 -0.62
CA ALA A 88 15.62 10.11 -0.68
C ALA A 88 15.03 8.69 -0.61
N THR A 89 13.70 8.48 -0.65
CA THR A 89 13.09 7.13 -0.49
C THR A 89 13.71 6.11 -1.44
N ARG A 90 13.79 6.42 -2.74
CA ARG A 90 14.34 5.50 -3.75
C ARG A 90 15.80 5.13 -3.47
N SER A 91 16.65 6.11 -3.16
CA SER A 91 18.06 5.87 -2.83
C SER A 91 18.24 5.18 -1.48
N ASN A 92 17.46 5.57 -0.47
CA ASN A 92 17.52 5.02 0.89
C ASN A 92 17.05 3.57 0.94
N GLN A 93 16.02 3.21 0.17
CA GLN A 93 15.57 1.82 0.04
C GLN A 93 16.71 0.93 -0.46
N LEU A 94 17.35 1.32 -1.56
CA LEU A 94 18.51 0.59 -2.09
C LEU A 94 19.65 0.50 -1.06
N CYS A 95 20.11 1.64 -0.53
CA CYS A 95 21.24 1.67 0.39
C CYS A 95 20.99 0.86 1.67
N ARG A 96 19.82 1.01 2.30
CA ARG A 96 19.48 0.31 3.55
C ARG A 96 19.41 -1.21 3.34
N VAL A 97 18.77 -1.62 2.25
CA VAL A 97 18.55 -3.04 1.96
C VAL A 97 19.86 -3.71 1.54
N GLU A 98 20.73 -3.02 0.81
CA GLU A 98 22.06 -3.52 0.46
C GLU A 98 22.98 -3.61 1.69
N ALA A 99 22.96 -2.61 2.58
CA ALA A 99 23.80 -2.61 3.78
C ALA A 99 23.47 -3.74 4.78
N GLN A 100 22.22 -4.21 4.80
CA GLN A 100 21.73 -5.26 5.71
C GLN A 100 21.41 -6.57 4.98
N ALA A 101 21.87 -6.69 3.74
CA ALA A 101 21.62 -7.83 2.87
C ALA A 101 22.17 -9.14 3.43
N ALA A 102 21.31 -10.16 3.55
CA ALA A 102 21.77 -11.54 3.66
C ALA A 102 22.33 -12.04 2.31
N PRO A 103 23.14 -13.11 2.29
CA PRO A 103 23.55 -13.75 1.03
C PRO A 103 22.35 -14.18 0.16
N TRP A 104 22.57 -14.22 -1.16
CA TRP A 104 21.60 -14.76 -2.10
C TRP A 104 21.63 -16.29 -2.09
N GLN A 105 20.46 -16.91 -2.16
CA GLN A 105 20.29 -18.34 -2.33
C GLN A 105 19.58 -18.60 -3.65
N LYS A 106 20.20 -19.38 -4.54
CA LYS A 106 19.55 -19.85 -5.77
C LYS A 106 18.47 -20.86 -5.40
N GLN A 107 17.32 -20.75 -6.05
CA GLN A 107 16.17 -21.61 -5.84
C GLN A 107 15.49 -21.90 -7.17
N THR A 108 15.01 -23.15 -7.30
CA THR A 108 14.12 -23.57 -8.37
C THR A 108 12.76 -23.88 -7.76
N PHE A 109 11.74 -23.11 -8.11
CA PHE A 109 10.37 -23.34 -7.65
C PHE A 109 9.64 -24.26 -8.61
N LEU A 110 9.44 -25.52 -8.22
CA LEU A 110 8.80 -26.53 -9.05
C LEU A 110 7.26 -26.34 -9.08
N PRO A 111 6.59 -26.65 -10.21
CA PRO A 111 5.14 -26.57 -10.33
C PRO A 111 4.41 -27.33 -9.21
N GLN A 112 3.35 -26.72 -8.70
CA GLN A 112 2.45 -27.27 -7.68
C GLN A 112 3.14 -27.63 -6.36
N GLN A 113 4.28 -26.99 -6.05
CA GLN A 113 5.05 -27.22 -4.82
C GLN A 113 5.30 -25.92 -4.07
N GLY A 114 5.39 -26.03 -2.74
CA GLY A 114 5.85 -24.98 -1.84
C GLY A 114 7.30 -25.20 -1.41
N THR A 115 8.15 -24.20 -1.62
CA THR A 115 9.55 -24.23 -1.19
C THR A 115 9.76 -23.28 -0.03
N THR A 116 10.22 -23.78 1.12
CA THR A 116 10.64 -22.93 2.24
C THR A 116 11.95 -22.24 1.88
N VAL A 117 11.91 -20.90 1.83
CA VAL A 117 13.07 -20.06 1.47
C VAL A 117 13.72 -19.39 2.69
N PHE A 118 13.04 -19.40 3.82
CA PHE A 118 13.56 -18.93 5.10
C PHE A 118 12.81 -19.58 6.25
N SER A 119 13.53 -19.94 7.32
CA SER A 119 12.93 -20.41 8.57
C SER A 119 13.84 -20.09 9.77
N THR A 120 13.23 -19.75 10.90
CA THR A 120 13.92 -19.58 12.19
C THR A 120 12.97 -19.91 13.33
N GLU A 121 13.53 -20.40 14.45
CA GLU A 121 12.83 -20.73 15.69
C GLU A 121 13.21 -19.78 16.85
N THR A 122 13.86 -18.66 16.51
CA THR A 122 14.27 -17.63 17.48
C THR A 122 13.57 -16.33 17.18
N ALA A 123 12.96 -15.72 18.21
CA ALA A 123 12.33 -14.40 18.13
C ALA A 123 13.19 -13.36 17.39
N GLY A 124 12.55 -12.54 16.56
CA GLY A 124 13.26 -11.54 15.79
C GLY A 124 12.37 -10.73 14.87
N THR A 125 13.02 -9.95 14.01
CA THR A 125 12.38 -9.15 12.97
C THR A 125 13.07 -9.42 11.64
N ILE A 126 12.31 -9.89 10.65
CA ILE A 126 12.79 -9.86 9.26
C ILE A 126 12.79 -8.38 8.84
N THR A 127 13.97 -7.88 8.48
CA THR A 127 14.18 -6.47 8.11
C THR A 127 14.19 -6.26 6.61
N SER A 128 14.45 -7.32 5.84
CA SER A 128 14.22 -7.31 4.40
C SER A 128 13.94 -8.71 3.85
N PHE A 129 13.09 -8.77 2.84
CA PHE A 129 12.90 -9.94 1.98
C PHE A 129 13.11 -9.51 0.54
N ARG A 130 13.96 -10.24 -0.19
CA ARG A 130 14.32 -9.93 -1.57
C ARG A 130 14.16 -11.14 -2.46
N PHE A 131 13.68 -10.88 -3.67
CA PHE A 131 13.43 -11.91 -4.67
C PHE A 131 13.90 -11.41 -6.03
N ARG A 132 14.73 -12.21 -6.72
CA ARG A 132 15.26 -11.91 -8.05
C ARG A 132 14.93 -13.06 -8.99
N PRO A 133 13.93 -12.90 -9.87
CA PRO A 133 13.63 -13.93 -10.87
C PRO A 133 14.68 -13.94 -11.98
N ASP A 134 14.95 -15.12 -12.54
CA ASP A 134 15.67 -15.22 -13.80
C ASP A 134 14.72 -14.98 -14.99
N PHE A 135 14.77 -13.77 -15.53
CA PHE A 135 13.99 -13.38 -16.70
C PHE A 135 14.68 -13.68 -18.04
N SER A 136 15.92 -14.17 -18.05
CA SER A 136 16.74 -14.28 -19.26
C SER A 136 16.11 -15.17 -20.34
N ARG A 137 15.34 -16.19 -19.94
CA ARG A 137 14.71 -17.17 -20.84
C ARG A 137 13.20 -17.01 -20.98
N LEU A 138 12.60 -15.99 -20.36
CA LEU A 138 11.15 -15.79 -20.34
C LEU A 138 10.74 -14.66 -21.28
N ASN A 139 9.72 -14.88 -22.10
CA ASN A 139 9.07 -13.80 -22.88
C ASN A 139 8.24 -12.89 -21.96
N ALA A 140 7.81 -11.72 -22.45
CA ALA A 140 7.11 -10.71 -21.65
C ALA A 140 5.80 -11.23 -21.01
N LEU A 141 5.03 -12.05 -21.74
CA LEU A 141 3.80 -12.65 -21.23
C LEU A 141 4.11 -13.62 -20.09
N THR A 142 5.08 -14.51 -20.27
CA THR A 142 5.47 -15.48 -19.24
C THR A 142 6.02 -14.78 -18.00
N ARG A 143 6.81 -13.71 -18.15
CA ARG A 143 7.28 -12.89 -17.01
C ARG A 143 6.13 -12.32 -16.19
N SER A 144 5.10 -11.83 -16.88
CA SER A 144 3.91 -11.24 -16.25
C SER A 144 3.07 -12.29 -15.52
N LEU A 145 2.80 -13.43 -16.18
CA LEU A 145 2.04 -14.53 -15.58
C LEU A 145 2.77 -15.18 -14.39
N MET A 146 4.09 -15.32 -14.47
CA MET A 146 4.92 -15.88 -13.39
C MET A 146 4.72 -15.14 -12.06
N LEU A 147 4.52 -13.81 -12.10
CA LEU A 147 4.29 -13.01 -10.89
C LEU A 147 2.98 -13.34 -10.18
N ARG A 148 1.99 -13.87 -10.89
CA ARG A 148 0.75 -14.39 -10.29
C ARG A 148 0.76 -15.89 -10.02
N TYR A 149 1.66 -16.64 -10.66
CA TYR A 149 1.86 -18.07 -10.38
C TYR A 149 2.63 -18.33 -9.11
N LEU A 150 3.64 -17.51 -8.80
CA LEU A 150 4.32 -17.60 -7.52
C LEU A 150 3.45 -16.97 -6.43
N VAL A 151 3.16 -17.72 -5.37
CA VAL A 151 2.41 -17.27 -4.19
C VAL A 151 3.37 -17.20 -3.02
N LEU A 152 3.44 -16.02 -2.40
CA LEU A 152 4.23 -15.79 -1.20
C LEU A 152 3.39 -16.14 0.03
N GLU A 153 3.92 -17.04 0.84
CA GLU A 153 3.32 -17.42 2.11
C GLU A 153 4.27 -17.09 3.27
N MET A 154 3.77 -16.41 4.30
CA MET A 154 4.54 -16.18 5.54
C MET A 154 3.75 -16.64 6.76
N TYR A 155 4.45 -17.33 7.65
CA TYR A 155 3.90 -17.94 8.85
C TYR A 155 4.64 -17.40 10.07
N TRP A 156 3.87 -16.97 11.08
CA TRP A 156 4.40 -16.45 12.34
C TRP A 156 4.09 -17.43 13.47
N ASP A 157 5.05 -17.65 14.35
CA ASP A 157 4.91 -18.31 15.65
C ASP A 157 4.21 -19.67 15.62
N GLY A 158 4.52 -20.47 14.59
CA GLY A 158 3.99 -21.83 14.42
C GLY A 158 2.53 -21.89 13.96
N GLN A 159 1.94 -20.78 13.50
CA GLN A 159 0.60 -20.79 12.92
C GLN A 159 0.51 -21.75 11.72
N THR A 160 -0.60 -22.47 11.64
CA THR A 160 -0.87 -23.42 10.54
C THR A 160 -1.42 -22.73 9.30
N ARG A 161 -2.08 -21.57 9.47
CA ARG A 161 -2.56 -20.73 8.37
C ARG A 161 -1.55 -19.60 8.14
N PRO A 162 -1.18 -19.31 6.89
CA PRO A 162 -0.27 -18.20 6.61
C PRO A 162 -0.94 -16.86 6.94
N SER A 163 -0.15 -15.94 7.52
CA SER A 163 -0.55 -14.56 7.78
C SER A 163 -0.41 -13.68 6.54
N VAL A 164 0.53 -14.00 5.66
CA VAL A 164 0.67 -13.45 4.30
C VAL A 164 0.40 -14.58 3.32
N CYS A 165 -0.55 -14.43 2.40
CA CYS A 165 -0.82 -15.41 1.34
C CYS A 165 -1.32 -14.68 0.10
N VAL A 166 -0.38 -14.27 -0.76
CA VAL A 166 -0.62 -13.32 -1.87
C VAL A 166 0.24 -13.70 -3.06
N PRO A 167 -0.25 -13.57 -4.31
CA PRO A 167 0.62 -13.71 -5.47
C PRO A 167 1.81 -12.73 -5.37
N LEU A 168 3.00 -13.20 -5.73
CA LEU A 168 4.26 -12.50 -5.49
C LEU A 168 4.26 -11.11 -6.12
N GLY A 169 3.76 -10.99 -7.35
CA GLY A 169 3.63 -9.70 -8.03
C GLY A 169 2.74 -8.72 -7.27
N ASP A 170 1.57 -9.17 -6.83
CA ASP A 170 0.61 -8.35 -6.08
C ASP A 170 1.18 -7.87 -4.73
N PHE A 171 1.93 -8.72 -4.03
CA PHE A 171 2.65 -8.35 -2.80
C PHE A 171 3.70 -7.25 -3.01
N PHE A 172 4.26 -7.14 -4.22
CA PHE A 172 5.26 -6.12 -4.56
C PHE A 172 4.71 -5.01 -5.46
N CYS A 173 3.39 -4.78 -5.49
CA CYS A 173 2.75 -3.78 -6.36
C CYS A 173 3.03 -3.93 -7.87
N ASN A 174 3.30 -5.15 -8.34
CA ASN A 174 3.69 -5.48 -9.71
C ASN A 174 2.87 -6.66 -10.27
N GLY A 175 1.60 -6.78 -9.86
CA GLY A 175 0.71 -7.91 -10.22
C GLY A 175 0.30 -7.97 -11.71
N LEU A 176 0.57 -6.93 -12.50
CA LEU A 176 0.38 -6.92 -13.95
C LEU A 176 1.60 -7.41 -14.71
N HIS A 177 2.71 -6.71 -14.56
CA HIS A 177 3.98 -6.99 -15.21
C HIS A 177 5.10 -6.34 -14.39
N PRO A 178 6.37 -6.77 -14.55
CA PRO A 178 7.48 -6.08 -13.93
C PRO A 178 7.53 -4.62 -14.40
N ARG A 179 7.47 -3.68 -13.47
CA ARG A 179 7.71 -2.25 -13.69
C ARG A 179 8.65 -1.76 -12.60
N GLU A 180 9.68 -1.03 -12.99
CA GLU A 180 10.57 -0.41 -12.00
C GLU A 180 9.84 0.70 -11.23
N PHE A 181 9.95 0.65 -9.91
CA PHE A 181 9.46 1.67 -8.99
C PHE A 181 10.11 1.46 -7.61
N ALA A 182 10.00 2.45 -6.74
CA ALA A 182 10.34 2.37 -5.32
C ALA A 182 9.43 3.26 -4.48
N ASN A 183 8.81 2.68 -3.47
CA ASN A 183 8.07 3.40 -2.44
C ASN A 183 8.68 3.10 -1.05
N MET A 184 8.04 3.52 0.04
CA MET A 184 8.57 3.32 1.39
C MET A 184 8.56 1.87 1.88
N ALA A 185 7.76 0.99 1.27
CA ALA A 185 7.59 -0.40 1.68
C ALA A 185 8.30 -1.37 0.72
N PHE A 186 8.24 -1.08 -0.59
CA PHE A 186 8.60 -1.98 -1.67
C PHE A 186 9.41 -1.29 -2.75
N ALA A 187 10.25 -2.05 -3.44
CA ALA A 187 10.90 -1.60 -4.66
C ALA A 187 11.05 -2.76 -5.66
N PHE A 188 11.03 -2.42 -6.94
CA PHE A 188 11.55 -3.27 -8.01
C PHE A 188 12.60 -2.49 -8.78
N LEU A 189 13.87 -2.81 -8.56
CA LEU A 189 15.02 -2.12 -9.13
C LEU A 189 16.08 -3.14 -9.51
N ASN A 190 16.74 -2.98 -10.66
CA ASN A 190 17.79 -3.91 -11.10
C ASN A 190 17.31 -5.38 -11.08
N ASN A 191 16.11 -5.63 -11.62
CA ASN A 191 15.43 -6.93 -11.60
C ASN A 191 15.23 -7.56 -10.20
N THR A 192 15.28 -6.77 -9.13
CA THR A 192 15.18 -7.27 -7.76
C THR A 192 13.96 -6.68 -7.09
N TYR A 193 13.04 -7.55 -6.66
CA TYR A 193 11.95 -7.20 -5.77
C TYR A 193 12.47 -7.12 -4.33
N VAL A 194 12.06 -6.07 -3.63
CA VAL A 194 12.51 -5.75 -2.27
C VAL A 194 11.30 -5.39 -1.42
N CYS A 195 11.19 -6.03 -0.26
CA CYS A 195 10.28 -5.65 0.81
C CYS A 195 11.14 -5.19 1.98
N ALA A 196 10.92 -3.96 2.43
CA ALA A 196 11.60 -3.33 3.57
C ALA A 196 10.66 -3.08 4.75
N LEU A 197 9.43 -3.61 4.70
CA LEU A 197 8.54 -3.59 5.85
C LEU A 197 9.13 -4.46 6.97
N PRO A 198 9.16 -3.96 8.23
CA PRO A 198 9.56 -4.78 9.36
C PRO A 198 8.51 -5.87 9.60
N MET A 199 8.95 -7.12 9.67
CA MET A 199 8.09 -8.28 9.93
C MET A 199 8.56 -8.96 11.22
N PRO A 200 8.12 -8.46 12.39
CA PRO A 200 8.49 -9.01 13.69
C PRO A 200 7.71 -10.29 14.01
N PHE A 201 8.31 -11.19 14.79
CA PHE A 201 7.70 -12.45 15.25
C PHE A 201 8.29 -12.86 16.61
N ARG A 202 7.51 -13.52 17.48
CA ARG A 202 7.87 -13.74 18.90
C ARG A 202 8.57 -15.07 19.17
N LYS A 203 8.40 -16.05 18.29
CA LYS A 203 8.87 -17.43 18.46
C LYS A 203 9.51 -17.94 17.18
N SER A 204 8.80 -17.88 16.07
CA SER A 204 9.29 -18.44 14.82
C SER A 204 8.75 -17.72 13.59
N ALA A 205 9.49 -17.81 12.50
CA ALA A 205 9.07 -17.33 11.19
C ALA A 205 9.39 -18.37 10.14
N ARG A 206 8.52 -18.51 9.15
CA ARG A 206 8.73 -19.34 7.97
C ARG A 206 8.19 -18.61 6.74
N ILE A 207 9.03 -18.47 5.71
CA ILE A 207 8.65 -17.92 4.41
C ILE A 207 8.68 -19.07 3.40
N VAL A 208 7.58 -19.22 2.66
CA VAL A 208 7.42 -20.20 1.59
C VAL A 208 7.06 -19.48 0.31
N ILE A 209 7.62 -19.94 -0.80
CA ILE A 209 7.13 -19.57 -2.14
C ILE A 209 6.53 -20.83 -2.75
N ARG A 210 5.22 -20.76 -3.04
CA ARG A 210 4.48 -21.81 -3.74
C ARG A 210 4.37 -21.45 -5.20
N ASN A 211 4.61 -22.40 -6.10
CA ASN A 211 4.44 -22.17 -7.53
C ASN A 211 3.16 -22.86 -8.02
N ASP A 212 2.10 -22.07 -8.21
CA ASP A 212 0.82 -22.55 -8.75
C ASP A 212 0.81 -22.58 -10.29
N GLY A 213 1.92 -22.21 -10.92
CA GLY A 213 2.09 -22.20 -12.36
C GLY A 213 2.40 -23.57 -12.97
N PRO A 214 2.44 -23.63 -14.31
CA PRO A 214 2.67 -24.87 -15.05
C PRO A 214 4.17 -25.19 -15.28
N PHE A 215 5.09 -24.27 -14.99
CA PHE A 215 6.52 -24.43 -15.30
C PHE A 215 7.42 -24.10 -14.11
N PRO A 216 8.61 -24.72 -14.00
CA PRO A 216 9.61 -24.35 -13.01
C PRO A 216 10.05 -22.89 -13.15
N VAL A 217 10.36 -22.24 -12.03
CA VAL A 217 10.88 -20.87 -12.00
C VAL A 217 12.23 -20.83 -11.28
N GLU A 218 13.26 -20.41 -12.00
CA GLU A 218 14.59 -20.16 -11.45
C GLU A 218 14.66 -18.76 -10.86
N SER A 219 15.21 -18.62 -9.65
CA SER A 219 15.32 -17.33 -8.97
C SER A 219 16.41 -17.33 -7.89
N GLU A 220 16.69 -16.15 -7.36
CA GLU A 220 17.47 -15.96 -6.15
C GLU A 220 16.60 -15.33 -5.05
N VAL A 221 16.77 -15.78 -3.82
CA VAL A 221 16.08 -15.25 -2.63
C VAL A 221 17.08 -14.82 -1.57
N SER A 222 16.73 -13.79 -0.81
CA SER A 222 17.56 -13.31 0.29
C SER A 222 16.69 -12.71 1.37
N THR A 223 16.86 -13.17 2.61
CA THR A 223 16.08 -12.72 3.77
C THR A 223 17.02 -12.27 4.87
N ALA A 224 16.95 -10.99 5.25
CA ALA A 224 17.70 -10.46 6.38
C ALA A 224 16.82 -10.49 7.64
N CYS A 225 17.36 -11.02 8.73
CA CYS A 225 16.65 -11.14 10.00
C CYS A 225 17.55 -10.74 11.16
N GLN A 226 17.00 -9.97 12.09
CA GLN A 226 17.65 -9.57 13.34
C GLN A 226 16.97 -10.29 14.49
N SER A 227 17.73 -11.08 15.25
CA SER A 227 17.24 -11.76 16.44
C SER A 227 17.05 -10.77 17.59
N GLY A 228 16.00 -10.95 18.38
CA GLY A 228 15.74 -10.12 19.56
C GLY A 228 14.28 -10.05 19.95
N PRO A 229 13.98 -9.55 21.15
CA PRO A 229 12.61 -9.33 21.58
C PRO A 229 11.94 -8.22 20.73
N ILE A 230 10.67 -8.42 20.39
CA ILE A 230 9.89 -7.49 19.55
C ILE A 230 8.89 -6.64 20.34
N GLY A 231 8.77 -6.86 21.65
CA GLY A 231 7.82 -6.15 22.51
C GLY A 231 6.35 -6.31 22.07
N ASP A 232 5.65 -5.19 21.97
CA ASP A 232 4.23 -5.08 21.61
C ASP A 232 3.99 -4.92 20.09
N ALA A 233 5.03 -5.13 19.27
CA ALA A 233 4.90 -5.04 17.82
C ALA A 233 3.83 -6.00 17.25
N LEU A 234 3.18 -5.55 16.18
CA LEU A 234 2.16 -6.29 15.44
C LEU A 234 2.80 -7.15 14.36
N TYR A 235 2.09 -8.19 13.91
CA TYR A 235 2.53 -9.05 12.81
C TYR A 235 2.07 -8.51 11.46
N LEU A 236 2.91 -8.65 10.43
CA LEU A 236 2.50 -8.35 9.07
C LEU A 236 1.46 -9.38 8.63
N HIS A 237 0.32 -8.90 8.15
CA HIS A 237 -0.63 -9.68 7.38
C HIS A 237 -0.67 -9.14 5.96
N CYS A 238 -0.96 -9.99 4.99
CA CYS A 238 -1.26 -9.53 3.65
C CYS A 238 -2.17 -10.55 2.97
N ALA A 239 -3.27 -10.07 2.39
CA ALA A 239 -4.27 -10.92 1.77
C ALA A 239 -4.61 -10.40 0.37
N PHE A 240 -4.86 -11.35 -0.53
CA PHE A 240 -5.28 -11.08 -1.90
C PHE A 240 -6.78 -11.32 -2.05
N ASN A 241 -7.47 -10.41 -2.73
CA ASN A 241 -8.82 -10.65 -3.24
C ASN A 241 -8.92 -10.19 -4.69
N ALA A 242 -9.80 -10.83 -5.46
CA ALA A 242 -10.09 -10.48 -6.84
C ALA A 242 -11.52 -10.84 -7.19
N GLU A 243 -12.27 -9.90 -7.77
CA GLU A 243 -13.67 -10.10 -8.14
C GLU A 243 -14.00 -9.40 -9.46
N VAL A 244 -14.90 -10.01 -10.23
CA VAL A 244 -15.63 -9.34 -11.30
C VAL A 244 -16.90 -8.72 -10.69
N SER A 245 -17.34 -7.59 -11.22
CA SER A 245 -18.48 -6.85 -10.68
C SER A 245 -19.75 -7.69 -10.62
N ALA A 246 -20.51 -7.50 -9.54
CA ALA A 246 -21.67 -8.32 -9.24
C ALA A 246 -22.76 -7.52 -8.48
N GLY A 247 -22.87 -6.22 -8.78
CA GLY A 247 -23.85 -5.32 -8.18
C GLY A 247 -23.68 -5.09 -6.67
N ARG A 248 -22.48 -5.32 -6.13
CA ARG A 248 -22.12 -5.11 -4.73
C ARG A 248 -20.67 -4.61 -4.62
N PRO A 249 -20.28 -3.96 -3.51
CA PRO A 249 -18.91 -3.52 -3.29
C PRO A 249 -17.91 -4.67 -3.31
N PHE A 250 -16.73 -4.41 -3.86
CA PHE A 250 -15.56 -5.27 -3.77
C PHE A 250 -14.95 -5.17 -2.37
N ARG A 251 -14.71 -6.31 -1.73
CA ARG A 251 -14.02 -6.35 -0.44
C ARG A 251 -12.52 -6.32 -0.65
N ILE A 252 -11.87 -5.20 -0.33
CA ILE A 252 -10.41 -5.12 -0.31
C ILE A 252 -9.85 -5.97 0.83
N MET A 253 -10.42 -5.81 2.04
CA MET A 253 -10.00 -6.62 3.18
C MET A 253 -11.09 -6.72 4.27
N GLN A 254 -11.05 -7.79 5.06
CA GLN A 254 -11.84 -7.93 6.29
C GLN A 254 -11.08 -8.80 7.29
N THR A 255 -10.94 -8.33 8.53
CA THR A 255 -10.28 -9.09 9.59
C THR A 255 -10.80 -8.72 10.98
N THR A 256 -10.54 -9.59 11.94
CA THR A 256 -10.82 -9.40 13.37
C THR A 256 -9.51 -9.37 14.15
N GLY A 257 -9.48 -8.64 15.26
CA GLY A 257 -8.32 -8.44 16.12
C GLY A 257 -8.03 -6.95 16.33
N ARG A 258 -6.90 -6.67 16.97
CA ARG A 258 -6.36 -5.31 17.12
C ARG A 258 -5.21 -5.11 16.15
N GLY A 259 -5.25 -4.03 15.37
CA GLY A 259 -4.24 -3.80 14.35
C GLY A 259 -4.31 -2.45 13.67
N LYS A 260 -3.62 -2.37 12.54
CA LYS A 260 -3.57 -1.20 11.67
C LYS A 260 -3.61 -1.68 10.22
N TYR A 261 -4.53 -1.14 9.42
CA TYR A 261 -4.47 -1.26 7.97
C TYR A 261 -3.46 -0.24 7.44
N ILE A 262 -2.45 -0.72 6.71
CA ILE A 262 -1.32 0.11 6.26
C ILE A 262 -1.31 0.31 4.75
N GLY A 263 -2.28 -0.21 4.00
CA GLY A 263 -2.46 0.12 2.60
C GLY A 263 -2.86 -1.03 1.69
N CYS A 264 -2.90 -0.75 0.40
CA CYS A 264 -3.09 -1.76 -0.62
C CYS A 264 -2.41 -1.41 -1.95
N TYR A 265 -2.20 -2.44 -2.75
CA TYR A 265 -2.03 -2.35 -4.19
C TYR A 265 -3.33 -2.82 -4.84
N LEU A 266 -3.85 -2.06 -5.80
CA LEU A 266 -5.13 -2.33 -6.45
C LEU A 266 -5.01 -2.20 -7.97
N MET A 267 -5.59 -3.16 -8.67
CA MET A 267 -5.80 -3.13 -10.11
C MET A 267 -7.29 -3.00 -10.42
N ALA A 268 -7.62 -2.12 -11.36
CA ALA A 268 -8.98 -1.90 -11.80
C ALA A 268 -9.08 -1.95 -13.33
N PHE A 269 -9.90 -2.88 -13.85
CA PHE A 269 -10.17 -3.03 -15.28
C PHE A 269 -11.65 -2.75 -15.55
N GLY A 270 -11.96 -1.65 -16.22
CA GLY A 270 -13.30 -1.34 -16.71
C GLY A 270 -13.65 -2.22 -17.90
N MET A 271 -14.85 -2.81 -17.88
CA MET A 271 -15.36 -3.68 -18.94
C MET A 271 -16.49 -3.05 -19.76
N ASP A 272 -16.94 -1.85 -19.37
CA ASP A 272 -18.02 -1.10 -20.04
C ASP A 272 -17.53 -0.12 -21.11
N GLY A 273 -16.24 -0.14 -21.45
CA GLY A 273 -15.63 0.79 -22.40
C GLY A 273 -15.46 2.23 -21.88
N GLY A 274 -15.68 2.46 -20.58
CA GLY A 274 -15.53 3.76 -19.93
C GLY A 274 -14.82 3.70 -18.57
N TRP A 275 -14.47 4.86 -18.02
CA TRP A 275 -13.71 5.01 -16.78
C TRP A 275 -14.58 4.96 -15.52
N ASN A 276 -15.87 4.62 -15.65
CA ASN A 276 -16.83 4.59 -14.53
C ASN A 276 -16.36 3.71 -13.37
N ILE A 277 -15.52 2.69 -13.62
CA ILE A 277 -14.90 1.88 -12.55
C ILE A 277 -14.09 2.72 -11.55
N LEU A 278 -13.61 3.90 -11.96
CA LEU A 278 -12.86 4.81 -11.11
C LEU A 278 -13.78 5.66 -10.20
N GLU A 279 -15.08 5.74 -10.46
CA GLU A 279 -16.03 6.52 -9.63
C GLU A 279 -16.43 5.81 -8.34
N GLY A 280 -15.81 4.68 -8.01
CA GLY A 280 -16.22 3.85 -6.87
C GLY A 280 -15.70 4.38 -5.54
N ASP A 281 -16.60 4.67 -4.59
CA ASP A 281 -16.21 5.11 -3.26
C ASP A 281 -15.64 3.96 -2.41
N GLU A 282 -14.54 4.21 -1.71
CA GLU A 282 -14.06 3.33 -0.66
C GLU A 282 -14.78 3.60 0.67
N ARG A 283 -14.96 2.54 1.47
CA ARG A 283 -15.59 2.62 2.80
C ARG A 283 -14.82 1.80 3.82
N PHE A 284 -14.51 2.40 4.96
CA PHE A 284 -13.94 1.70 6.11
C PHE A 284 -14.95 1.56 7.25
N TYR A 285 -15.23 0.32 7.63
CA TYR A 285 -15.98 -0.04 8.82
C TYR A 285 -15.00 -0.55 9.88
N ARG A 286 -15.10 -0.02 11.09
CA ARG A 286 -14.22 -0.37 12.21
C ARG A 286 -15.05 -0.73 13.42
N ASP A 287 -14.59 -1.72 14.17
CA ASP A 287 -15.04 -2.03 15.52
C ASP A 287 -16.58 -2.06 15.65
N GLY A 288 -17.27 -2.80 14.78
CA GLY A 288 -18.72 -2.99 14.82
C GLY A 288 -19.56 -1.80 14.35
N SER A 289 -18.97 -0.74 13.80
CA SER A 289 -19.72 0.41 13.28
C SER A 289 -20.55 0.02 12.05
N THR A 290 -21.84 0.37 12.07
CA THR A 290 -22.75 0.19 10.92
C THR A 290 -22.62 1.31 9.89
N THR A 291 -22.06 2.46 10.28
CA THR A 291 -21.73 3.56 9.38
C THR A 291 -20.23 3.58 9.07
N PRO A 292 -19.82 3.92 7.84
CA PRO A 292 -18.41 4.00 7.51
C PRO A 292 -17.75 5.11 8.34
N SER A 293 -16.61 4.78 8.95
CA SER A 293 -15.76 5.73 9.66
C SER A 293 -14.91 6.59 8.71
N HIS A 294 -14.80 6.15 7.45
CA HIS A 294 -14.24 6.86 6.32
C HIS A 294 -15.07 6.50 5.09
N HIS A 295 -15.52 7.51 4.37
CA HIS A 295 -16.28 7.38 3.13
C HIS A 295 -15.57 8.24 2.08
N GLY A 296 -15.16 7.57 1.00
CA GLY A 296 -14.45 8.16 -0.11
C GLY A 296 -15.30 9.01 -1.03
N THR A 297 -14.71 9.29 -2.20
CA THR A 297 -15.32 10.11 -3.27
C THR A 297 -15.05 9.57 -4.68
N GLY A 298 -14.28 8.49 -4.78
CA GLY A 298 -13.78 7.93 -6.03
C GLY A 298 -12.55 7.07 -5.77
N LEU A 299 -12.38 6.04 -6.61
CA LEU A 299 -11.28 5.12 -6.53
C LEU A 299 -9.98 5.87 -6.80
N GLU A 300 -9.89 6.72 -7.82
CA GLU A 300 -8.65 7.47 -8.07
C GLU A 300 -8.33 8.45 -6.96
N ASP A 301 -9.37 9.05 -6.37
CA ASP A 301 -9.25 10.02 -5.29
C ASP A 301 -8.64 9.37 -4.06
N TYR A 302 -9.07 8.14 -3.71
CA TYR A 302 -8.45 7.36 -2.64
C TYR A 302 -6.96 7.15 -2.86
N PHE A 303 -6.48 7.03 -4.10
CA PHE A 303 -5.05 6.91 -4.39
C PHE A 303 -4.36 8.26 -4.62
N ASN A 304 -4.97 9.36 -4.16
CA ASN A 304 -4.53 10.76 -4.32
C ASN A 304 -4.34 11.18 -5.79
N GLY A 305 -5.04 10.53 -6.71
CA GLY A 305 -5.26 11.02 -8.06
C GLY A 305 -6.46 11.96 -8.10
N GLY A 306 -6.96 12.18 -9.31
CA GLY A 306 -8.21 12.87 -9.56
C GLY A 306 -8.48 12.93 -11.05
N TRP A 307 -9.74 13.15 -11.43
CA TRP A 307 -10.13 13.33 -12.84
C TRP A 307 -9.64 12.17 -13.73
N TYR A 308 -9.85 10.93 -13.28
CA TYR A 308 -9.44 9.70 -13.98
C TYR A 308 -7.94 9.56 -14.25
N TYR A 309 -7.11 10.28 -13.48
CA TYR A 309 -5.66 10.40 -13.63
C TYR A 309 -5.19 11.08 -14.93
N TYR A 310 -4.29 12.05 -14.83
CA TYR A 310 -3.66 12.68 -16.01
C TYR A 310 -2.42 11.95 -16.52
N GLY A 311 -1.78 11.13 -15.69
CA GLY A 311 -0.58 10.41 -16.05
C GLY A 311 -0.05 9.50 -14.95
N LEU A 312 0.97 8.71 -15.28
CA LEU A 312 1.64 7.85 -14.32
C LEU A 312 2.46 8.68 -13.35
N PHE A 313 2.54 8.23 -12.11
CA PHE A 313 3.37 8.86 -11.09
C PHE A 313 3.72 7.88 -9.99
N GLU A 314 4.79 8.18 -9.27
CA GLU A 314 5.35 7.33 -8.23
C GLU A 314 5.83 8.25 -7.10
N LEU A 315 5.25 8.09 -5.92
CA LEU A 315 5.60 8.83 -4.71
C LEU A 315 5.79 7.86 -3.54
N PRO A 316 6.47 8.27 -2.46
CA PRO A 316 6.85 7.37 -1.37
C PRO A 316 5.71 6.56 -0.74
N LEU A 317 4.47 7.09 -0.74
CA LEU A 317 3.31 6.43 -0.15
C LEU A 317 2.15 6.17 -1.11
N HIS A 318 2.18 6.67 -2.34
CA HIS A 318 1.11 6.42 -3.30
C HIS A 318 1.60 6.57 -4.74
N GLY A 319 0.94 5.94 -5.69
CA GLY A 319 1.35 6.00 -7.09
C GLY A 319 0.41 5.28 -8.04
N LEU A 320 0.47 5.67 -9.31
CA LEU A 320 -0.19 5.02 -10.44
C LEU A 320 0.89 4.42 -11.34
N LEU A 321 1.01 3.10 -11.29
CA LEU A 321 2.03 2.33 -12.00
C LEU A 321 1.58 1.90 -13.40
N GLU A 322 0.28 1.82 -13.64
CA GLU A 322 -0.27 1.52 -14.96
C GLU A 322 -1.48 2.40 -15.27
N LYS A 323 -1.55 2.85 -16.52
CA LYS A 323 -2.72 3.48 -17.12
C LYS A 323 -2.77 3.14 -18.60
N ALA A 324 -3.60 2.16 -18.93
CA ALA A 324 -3.94 1.76 -20.29
C ALA A 324 -5.44 1.93 -20.50
N ALA A 325 -5.96 1.68 -21.71
CA ALA A 325 -7.39 1.76 -21.98
C ALA A 325 -8.20 0.96 -20.95
N MET A 326 -8.97 1.67 -20.11
CA MET A 326 -9.80 1.15 -19.01
C MET A 326 -9.06 0.25 -18.03
N ARG A 327 -7.74 0.44 -17.87
CA ARG A 327 -6.91 -0.36 -16.97
C ARG A 327 -6.02 0.55 -16.15
N THR A 328 -6.11 0.42 -14.83
CA THR A 328 -5.20 1.07 -13.89
C THR A 328 -4.58 0.06 -12.92
N ALA A 329 -3.38 0.37 -12.45
CA ALA A 329 -2.78 -0.29 -11.30
C ALA A 329 -2.10 0.75 -10.42
N GLN A 330 -2.48 0.78 -9.15
CA GLN A 330 -2.12 1.85 -8.23
C GLN A 330 -1.87 1.30 -6.83
N TYR A 331 -1.12 2.04 -6.02
CA TYR A 331 -0.89 1.71 -4.62
C TYR A 331 -1.09 2.94 -3.74
N ARG A 332 -1.49 2.69 -2.49
CA ARG A 332 -1.46 3.67 -1.40
C ARG A 332 -1.11 2.95 -0.11
N PHE A 333 -0.13 3.49 0.60
CA PHE A 333 0.31 3.01 1.91
C PHE A 333 0.08 4.07 2.98
N HIS A 334 -0.66 3.70 4.02
CA HIS A 334 -0.98 4.52 5.17
C HIS A 334 0.10 4.38 6.27
N LEU A 335 1.38 4.61 5.93
CA LEU A 335 2.45 4.46 6.93
C LEU A 335 2.48 5.62 7.95
N THR A 336 2.05 6.81 7.54
CA THR A 336 1.95 7.99 8.41
C THR A 336 0.53 8.32 8.86
N ASP A 337 -0.47 7.67 8.26
CA ASP A 337 -1.90 7.89 8.48
C ASP A 337 -2.66 6.55 8.59
N ALA A 338 -2.05 5.57 9.26
CA ALA A 338 -2.57 4.20 9.40
C ALA A 338 -3.99 4.18 9.98
N VAL A 339 -4.87 3.37 9.38
CA VAL A 339 -6.23 3.18 9.88
C VAL A 339 -6.20 2.13 10.99
N THR A 340 -6.35 2.56 12.25
CA THR A 340 -6.28 1.65 13.40
C THR A 340 -7.65 1.07 13.77
N PHE A 341 -7.65 -0.12 14.37
CA PHE A 341 -8.84 -0.83 14.83
C PHE A 341 -8.53 -1.70 16.05
N GLN A 342 -9.51 -1.90 16.94
CA GLN A 342 -9.32 -2.64 18.19
C GLN A 342 -9.94 -4.05 18.20
N ARG A 343 -10.98 -4.26 17.41
CA ARG A 343 -11.76 -5.51 17.35
C ARG A 343 -11.89 -6.04 15.94
N GLU A 344 -12.13 -5.18 14.96
CA GLU A 344 -12.30 -5.59 13.56
C GLU A 344 -12.20 -4.40 12.60
N VAL A 345 -11.89 -4.70 11.35
CA VAL A 345 -11.93 -3.74 10.26
C VAL A 345 -12.40 -4.42 8.97
N ARG A 346 -13.13 -3.67 8.15
CA ARG A 346 -13.52 -4.03 6.80
C ARG A 346 -13.34 -2.82 5.88
N MET A 347 -12.63 -3.01 4.79
CA MET A 347 -12.49 -2.04 3.71
C MET A 347 -13.17 -2.58 2.46
N GLU A 348 -14.08 -1.78 1.91
CA GLU A 348 -14.81 -2.06 0.68
C GLU A 348 -14.58 -0.94 -0.33
N LEU A 349 -14.72 -1.25 -1.61
CA LEU A 349 -14.63 -0.31 -2.71
C LEU A 349 -15.75 -0.61 -3.71
N GLU A 350 -16.47 0.42 -4.14
CA GLU A 350 -17.54 0.21 -5.11
C GLU A 350 -17.00 -0.08 -6.53
N PHE A 351 -17.78 -0.85 -7.29
CA PHE A 351 -17.56 -0.96 -8.74
C PHE A 351 -18.18 0.24 -9.45
N GLY A 352 -17.47 1.37 -9.46
CA GLY A 352 -18.04 2.66 -9.87
C GLY A 352 -19.21 3.12 -8.99
N ASP A 353 -19.77 4.28 -9.31
CA ASP A 353 -20.86 4.86 -8.52
C ASP A 353 -22.03 3.87 -8.35
N GLY A 354 -22.42 3.63 -7.10
CA GLY A 354 -23.51 2.71 -6.75
C GLY A 354 -23.27 1.25 -7.13
N ASN A 355 -22.02 0.83 -7.40
CA ASN A 355 -21.67 -0.53 -7.87
C ASN A 355 -22.25 -0.88 -9.24
N THR A 356 -22.43 0.13 -10.09
CA THR A 356 -23.09 -0.01 -11.40
C THR A 356 -22.13 -0.35 -12.54
N ALA A 357 -20.82 -0.20 -12.36
CA ALA A 357 -19.83 -0.49 -13.40
C ALA A 357 -19.57 -2.00 -13.56
N GLY A 358 -19.53 -2.45 -14.82
CA GLY A 358 -18.89 -3.66 -15.27
C GLY A 358 -17.37 -3.55 -15.16
N GLY A 359 -16.75 -4.49 -14.44
CA GLY A 359 -15.31 -4.45 -14.26
C GLY A 359 -14.72 -5.60 -13.48
N TYR A 360 -13.39 -5.61 -13.40
CA TYR A 360 -12.60 -6.49 -12.54
C TYR A 360 -11.75 -5.65 -11.59
N LEU A 361 -11.83 -5.98 -10.31
CA LEU A 361 -10.97 -5.41 -9.27
C LEU A 361 -10.14 -6.53 -8.64
N SER A 362 -8.87 -6.24 -8.35
CA SER A 362 -8.07 -7.10 -7.49
C SER A 362 -7.17 -6.27 -6.59
N ALA A 363 -6.94 -6.73 -5.37
CA ALA A 363 -6.15 -6.02 -4.39
C ALA A 363 -5.31 -6.96 -3.53
N ALA A 364 -4.09 -6.53 -3.22
CA ALA A 364 -3.31 -7.00 -2.08
C ALA A 364 -3.37 -5.95 -0.98
N ALA A 365 -3.92 -6.31 0.18
CA ALA A 365 -4.10 -5.42 1.34
C ALA A 365 -3.16 -5.83 2.48
N TYR A 366 -2.58 -4.83 3.17
CA TYR A 366 -1.50 -4.98 4.16
C TYR A 366 -1.90 -4.49 5.55
#